data_AF-A0A200Q6U5-F1
#
_entry.id   AF-A0A200Q6U5-F1
#
_cell.length_a   1.000
_cell.length_b   1.000
_cell.length_c   1.000
_cell.angle_alpha   90.00
_cell.angle_beta   90.00
_cell.angle_gamma   90.00
#
_symmetry.space_group_name_H-M   'P 1'
#
loop_
_entity.id
_entity.type
_entity.pdbx_description
1 polymer ?
#
loop_
_entity_poly.entity_id
_entity_poly.type
_entity_poly.pdbx_seq_one_letter_code
_entity_poly.pdbx_strand_id
1 'polypeptide(L)'
;MTWTRYYNFVPTKAQEEKGEASGNFPLQPFGVELVEIRDDPPHLMDFFNQWEIKKVLTAVDVGTLGGLVLSQEQVYNHIFKYWNREVVWNLIDRAQQIPIVIRDIDTKTEYNLYFKKSSMDDCFMISTFWNRDFVYRRDLKEGDMIGMYWHPQSSSFCFSVLKRACVAECEKPF
;
A
#
# COMPACT_ATOMS: atom_id res chain seq x y z
N MET A 1 -13.80 2.46 -11.93
CA MET A 1 -14.47 1.72 -10.86
C MET A 1 -15.94 1.69 -11.18
N THR A 2 -16.46 0.52 -11.55
CA THR A 2 -17.85 0.38 -12.00
C THR A 2 -18.54 -0.73 -11.22
N TRP A 3 -19.73 -0.45 -10.71
CA TRP A 3 -20.57 -1.41 -9.98
C TRP A 3 -21.50 -2.08 -10.97
N THR A 4 -21.44 -3.40 -11.05
CA THR A 4 -22.34 -4.19 -11.89
C THR A 4 -23.22 -5.07 -11.03
N ARG A 5 -24.47 -5.25 -11.45
CA ARG A 5 -25.42 -6.16 -10.82
C ARG A 5 -25.17 -7.57 -11.35
N TYR A 6 -24.71 -8.47 -10.48
CA TYR A 6 -24.60 -9.89 -10.78
C TYR A 6 -25.92 -10.57 -10.45
N TYR A 7 -26.49 -11.24 -11.46
CA TYR A 7 -27.79 -11.89 -11.36
C TYR A 7 -27.61 -13.39 -11.11
N ASN A 8 -28.01 -13.85 -9.93
CA ASN A 8 -27.98 -15.26 -9.60
C ASN A 8 -29.26 -15.92 -10.12
N PHE A 9 -29.12 -16.87 -11.04
CA PHE A 9 -30.24 -17.60 -11.64
C PHE A 9 -30.36 -19.05 -11.15
N VAL A 10 -29.29 -19.62 -10.59
CA VAL A 10 -29.26 -20.99 -10.03
C VAL A 10 -29.42 -20.98 -8.50
N PRO A 11 -30.55 -21.45 -7.94
CA PRO A 11 -30.78 -21.51 -6.49
C PRO A 11 -29.79 -22.46 -5.79
N THR A 12 -29.57 -22.26 -4.49
CA THR A 12 -28.72 -23.17 -3.71
C THR A 12 -29.43 -24.51 -3.46
N LYS A 13 -28.66 -25.58 -3.23
CA LYS A 13 -29.20 -26.93 -2.97
C LYS A 13 -30.25 -26.96 -1.85
N ALA A 14 -30.05 -26.19 -0.78
CA ALA A 14 -31.00 -26.10 0.33
C ALA A 14 -32.31 -25.39 -0.04
N GLN A 15 -32.29 -24.47 -1.00
CA GLN A 15 -33.50 -23.79 -1.52
C GLN A 15 -34.25 -24.66 -2.52
N GLU A 16 -33.52 -25.42 -3.35
CA GLU A 16 -34.09 -26.44 -4.23
C GLU A 16 -34.80 -27.53 -3.43
N GLU A 17 -34.18 -28.03 -2.36
CA GLU A 17 -34.78 -29.00 -1.44
C GLU A 17 -36.00 -28.43 -0.68
N LYS A 18 -36.08 -27.09 -0.54
CA LYS A 18 -37.25 -26.37 0.03
C LYS A 18 -38.33 -26.02 -1.01
N GLY A 19 -38.12 -26.32 -2.29
CA GLY A 19 -39.12 -26.15 -3.35
C GLY A 19 -39.30 -24.73 -3.90
N GLU A 20 -38.32 -23.83 -3.74
CA GLU A 20 -38.41 -22.42 -4.19
C GLU A 20 -38.24 -22.21 -5.71
N ALA A 21 -38.30 -23.25 -6.55
CA ALA A 21 -38.18 -23.13 -8.00
C ALA A 21 -39.50 -22.61 -8.60
N SER A 22 -39.64 -21.30 -8.80
CA SER A 22 -40.76 -20.75 -9.54
C SER A 22 -40.63 -21.18 -11.01
N GLY A 23 -41.45 -22.15 -11.42
CA GLY A 23 -41.42 -22.79 -12.75
C GLY A 23 -41.84 -21.90 -13.93
N ASN A 24 -41.65 -20.58 -13.87
CA ASN A 24 -41.99 -19.67 -14.97
C ASN A 24 -40.71 -19.10 -15.61
N PHE A 25 -40.46 -19.48 -16.86
CA PHE A 25 -39.50 -18.81 -17.73
C PHE A 25 -40.09 -17.47 -18.22
N PRO A 26 -39.31 -16.37 -18.29
CA PRO A 26 -37.85 -16.27 -18.17
C PRO A 26 -37.35 -16.28 -16.72
N LEU A 27 -36.17 -16.88 -16.49
CA LEU A 27 -35.51 -17.02 -15.20
C LEU A 27 -35.46 -15.67 -14.47
N GLN A 28 -36.34 -15.47 -13.49
CA GLN A 28 -36.20 -14.32 -12.61
C GLN A 28 -35.00 -14.58 -11.69
N PRO A 29 -34.04 -13.66 -11.60
CA PRO A 29 -32.91 -13.83 -10.72
C PRO A 29 -33.40 -13.90 -9.27
N PHE A 30 -33.09 -14.98 -8.56
CA PHE A 30 -33.49 -15.19 -7.17
C PHE A 30 -32.64 -14.36 -6.20
N GLY A 31 -31.51 -13.82 -6.68
CA GLY A 31 -30.67 -12.88 -5.94
C GLY A 31 -29.95 -11.91 -6.88
N VAL A 32 -29.80 -10.66 -6.43
CA VAL A 32 -29.00 -9.64 -7.11
C VAL A 32 -27.89 -9.21 -6.15
N GLU A 33 -26.64 -9.41 -6.56
CA GLU A 33 -25.48 -8.97 -5.80
C GLU A 33 -24.83 -7.78 -6.50
N LEU A 34 -24.44 -6.76 -5.74
CA LEU A 34 -23.71 -5.62 -6.27
C LEU A 34 -22.22 -5.95 -6.19
N VAL A 35 -21.60 -6.19 -7.35
CA VAL A 35 -20.19 -6.55 -7.41
C VAL A 35 -19.41 -5.34 -7.92
N GLU A 36 -18.39 -4.96 -7.16
CA GLU A 36 -17.41 -3.95 -7.56
C GLU A 36 -16.45 -4.59 -8.57
N ILE A 37 -16.55 -4.18 -9.84
CA ILE A 37 -15.59 -4.58 -10.87
C ILE A 37 -14.54 -3.46 -10.93
N ARG A 38 -13.31 -3.83 -10.58
CA ARG A 38 -12.15 -2.97 -10.82
C ARG A 38 -11.80 -3.10 -12.29
N ASP A 39 -11.76 -1.97 -12.99
CA ASP A 39 -11.41 -1.91 -14.42
C ASP A 39 -9.93 -2.27 -14.68
N ASP A 40 -9.15 -2.44 -13.62
CA ASP A 40 -7.80 -2.98 -13.70
C ASP A 40 -7.86 -4.50 -13.82
N PRO A 41 -7.25 -5.11 -14.86
CA PRO A 41 -7.04 -6.55 -14.92
C PRO A 41 -6.44 -7.01 -13.59
N PRO A 42 -6.68 -8.26 -13.13
CA PRO A 42 -5.85 -8.83 -12.09
C PRO A 42 -4.41 -8.73 -12.60
N HIS A 43 -3.65 -7.78 -12.09
CA HIS A 43 -2.24 -7.70 -12.36
C HIS A 43 -1.71 -9.02 -11.82
N LEU A 44 -1.42 -9.97 -12.73
CA LEU A 44 -0.44 -11.00 -12.49
C LEU A 44 0.75 -10.23 -11.94
N MET A 45 0.91 -10.25 -10.61
CA MET A 45 1.98 -9.58 -9.91
C MET A 45 3.25 -10.00 -10.64
N ASP A 46 3.79 -9.10 -11.45
CA ASP A 46 5.02 -9.34 -12.16
C ASP A 46 6.06 -9.40 -11.04
N PHE A 47 6.40 -10.61 -10.58
CA PHE A 47 7.14 -10.83 -9.32
C PHE A 47 8.50 -10.10 -9.32
N PHE A 48 8.98 -9.72 -10.49
CA PHE A 48 10.20 -8.92 -10.69
C PHE A 48 9.99 -7.40 -10.50
N ASN A 49 8.75 -6.90 -10.58
CA ASN A 49 8.39 -5.49 -10.47
C ASN A 49 7.31 -5.19 -9.41
N GLN A 50 7.22 -6.00 -8.36
CA GLN A 50 6.28 -5.79 -7.23
C GLN A 50 6.44 -4.45 -6.50
N TRP A 51 7.61 -3.81 -6.61
CA TRP A 51 7.94 -2.56 -5.93
C TRP A 51 7.47 -1.37 -6.76
N GLU A 52 6.22 -0.96 -6.55
CA GLU A 52 5.63 0.25 -7.15
C GLU A 52 6.41 1.52 -6.78
N ILE A 53 6.97 1.56 -5.57
CA ILE A 53 7.81 2.65 -5.07
C ILE A 53 9.22 2.11 -4.86
N LYS A 54 10.19 2.59 -5.65
CA LYS A 54 11.62 2.32 -5.44
C LYS A 54 12.30 3.64 -5.07
N LYS A 55 13.00 3.65 -3.95
CA LYS A 55 13.63 4.89 -3.43
C LYS A 55 15.04 4.62 -2.95
N VAL A 56 15.97 5.45 -3.40
CA VAL A 56 17.31 5.56 -2.79
C VAL A 56 17.20 6.49 -1.60
N LEU A 57 17.65 6.02 -0.44
CA LEU A 57 17.61 6.78 0.81
C LEU A 57 18.64 7.91 0.78
N THR A 58 18.19 9.10 1.14
CA THR A 58 19.01 10.31 1.30
C THR A 58 19.39 10.51 2.77
N ALA A 59 20.31 11.43 3.05
CA ALA A 59 20.63 11.86 4.41
C ALA A 59 19.39 12.26 5.24
N VAL A 60 18.35 12.84 4.61
CA VAL A 60 17.10 13.21 5.29
C VAL A 60 16.31 11.96 5.71
N ASP A 61 16.29 10.93 4.86
CA ASP A 61 15.51 9.71 5.11
C ASP A 61 16.10 8.86 6.24
N VAL A 62 17.43 8.91 6.46
CA VAL A 62 18.12 8.17 7.52
C VAL A 62 18.51 9.02 8.73
N GLY A 63 18.31 10.34 8.67
CA GLY A 63 18.66 11.26 9.75
C GLY A 63 17.85 11.03 11.04
N THR A 64 18.43 11.38 12.19
CA THR A 64 17.86 11.15 13.53
C THR A 64 16.51 11.84 13.76
N LEU A 65 16.35 13.05 13.22
CA LEU A 65 15.10 13.83 13.27
C LEU A 65 14.26 13.66 12.00
N GLY A 66 14.75 12.84 11.06
CA GLY A 66 14.17 12.68 9.74
C GLY A 66 13.00 11.70 9.68
N GLY A 67 12.45 11.57 8.49
CA GLY A 67 11.42 10.61 8.13
C GLY A 67 11.57 10.24 6.66
N LEU A 68 11.00 9.11 6.25
CA LEU A 68 11.08 8.69 4.86
C LEU A 68 10.22 9.60 3.99
N VAL A 69 10.85 10.31 3.06
CA VAL A 69 10.20 11.27 2.16
C VAL A 69 9.80 10.59 0.86
N LEU A 70 8.52 10.71 0.49
CA LEU A 70 7.96 10.23 -0.77
C LEU A 70 7.49 11.42 -1.60
N SER A 71 7.76 11.38 -2.91
CA SER A 71 7.29 12.43 -3.82
C SER A 71 5.78 12.37 -4.00
N GLN A 72 5.18 13.50 -4.36
CA GLN A 72 3.75 13.58 -4.64
C GLN A 72 3.29 12.56 -5.70
N GLU A 73 4.03 12.46 -6.81
CA GLU A 73 3.72 11.51 -7.89
C GLU A 73 3.60 10.08 -7.38
N GLN A 74 4.57 9.62 -6.58
CA GLN A 74 4.59 8.27 -6.04
C GLN A 74 3.38 8.02 -5.14
N VAL A 75 3.04 9.00 -4.30
CA VAL A 75 1.93 8.89 -3.36
C VAL A 75 0.58 8.88 -4.07
N TYR A 76 0.39 9.77 -5.04
CA TYR A 76 -0.86 9.87 -5.79
C TYR A 76 -1.12 8.60 -6.61
N ASN A 77 -0.10 8.11 -7.30
CA ASN A 77 -0.24 6.98 -8.21
C ASN A 77 -0.30 5.63 -7.49
N HIS A 78 0.41 5.47 -6.38
CA HIS A 78 0.61 4.15 -5.75
C HIS A 78 -0.11 3.99 -4.40
N ILE A 79 -0.52 5.09 -3.75
CA ILE A 79 -1.12 5.04 -2.40
C ILE A 79 -2.54 5.58 -2.41
N PHE A 80 -2.74 6.83 -2.87
CA PHE A 80 -4.05 7.49 -2.81
C PHE A 80 -5.12 6.82 -3.67
N LYS A 81 -4.74 6.08 -4.72
CA LYS A 81 -5.69 5.25 -5.48
C LYS A 81 -6.44 4.22 -4.61
N TYR A 82 -5.88 3.86 -3.44
CA TYR A 82 -6.47 2.91 -2.50
C TYR A 82 -7.11 3.57 -1.27
N TRP A 83 -6.83 4.84 -1.01
CA TRP A 83 -7.34 5.54 0.16
C TRP A 83 -8.69 6.19 -0.16
N ASN A 84 -9.57 6.23 0.84
CA ASN A 84 -10.83 6.93 0.67
C ASN A 84 -10.61 8.46 0.61
N ARG A 85 -11.55 9.17 -0.04
CA ARG A 85 -11.46 10.62 -0.24
C ARG A 85 -11.36 11.41 1.06
N GLU A 86 -12.03 10.97 2.11
CA GLU A 86 -12.04 11.67 3.41
C GLU A 86 -10.66 11.63 4.08
N VAL A 87 -10.00 10.47 4.07
CA VAL A 87 -8.64 10.32 4.62
C VAL A 87 -7.65 11.18 3.84
N VAL A 88 -7.74 11.19 2.50
CA VAL A 88 -6.88 12.03 1.65
C VAL A 88 -7.12 13.52 1.92
N TRP A 89 -8.38 13.94 2.03
CA TRP A 89 -8.75 15.32 2.38
C TRP A 89 -8.20 15.72 3.76
N ASN A 90 -8.37 14.88 4.77
CA ASN A 90 -7.86 15.16 6.11
C ASN A 90 -6.32 15.28 6.13
N LEU A 91 -5.63 14.45 5.36
CA LEU A 91 -4.18 14.50 5.22
C LEU A 91 -3.69 15.79 4.53
N ILE A 92 -4.32 16.19 3.42
CA ILE A 92 -3.85 17.30 2.57
C ILE A 92 -4.33 18.64 3.10
N ASP A 93 -5.65 18.78 3.32
CA ASP A 93 -6.28 20.06 3.63
C ASP A 93 -6.25 20.39 5.13
N ARG A 94 -6.29 19.38 5.99
CA ARG A 94 -6.22 19.57 7.46
C ARG A 94 -4.83 19.32 8.04
N ALA A 95 -3.86 18.95 7.21
CA ALA A 95 -2.52 18.54 7.64
C ALA A 95 -2.54 17.46 8.76
N GLN A 96 -3.59 16.62 8.77
CA GLN A 96 -3.75 15.59 9.79
C GLN A 96 -2.80 14.43 9.49
N GLN A 97 -2.13 13.93 10.53
CA GLN A 97 -1.31 12.73 10.41
C GLN A 97 -2.21 11.49 10.38
N ILE A 98 -1.98 10.60 9.43
CA ILE A 98 -2.75 9.37 9.26
C ILE A 98 -1.94 8.20 9.83
N PRO A 99 -2.47 7.43 10.80
CA PRO A 99 -1.80 6.23 11.29
C PRO A 99 -1.74 5.18 10.18
N ILE A 100 -0.57 4.58 10.00
CA ILE A 100 -0.32 3.55 8.98
C ILE A 100 0.45 2.38 9.59
N VAL A 101 0.30 1.21 8.99
CA VAL A 101 1.12 0.03 9.31
C VAL A 101 2.12 -0.19 8.19
N ILE A 102 3.37 -0.49 8.55
CA ILE A 102 4.40 -0.92 7.62
C ILE A 102 4.86 -2.33 8.00
N ARG A 103 4.69 -3.27 7.07
CA ARG A 103 5.16 -4.65 7.13
C ARG A 103 6.50 -4.75 6.43
N ASP A 104 7.53 -5.06 7.21
CA ASP A 104 8.84 -5.46 6.70
C ASP A 104 8.76 -6.92 6.26
N ILE A 105 8.79 -7.15 4.95
CA ILE A 105 8.64 -8.48 4.37
C ILE A 105 9.87 -9.34 4.65
N ASP A 106 11.06 -8.75 4.66
CA ASP A 106 12.30 -9.53 4.83
C ASP A 106 12.39 -10.11 6.25
N THR A 107 11.96 -9.35 7.27
CA THR A 107 11.97 -9.81 8.68
C THR A 107 10.63 -10.31 9.19
N LYS A 108 9.55 -10.21 8.40
CA LYS A 108 8.18 -10.60 8.78
C LYS A 108 7.68 -9.88 10.05
N THR A 109 8.00 -8.60 10.17
CA THR A 109 7.65 -7.75 11.32
C THR A 109 6.79 -6.58 10.88
N GLU A 110 5.92 -6.10 11.77
CA GLU A 110 5.03 -4.97 11.49
C GLU A 110 5.22 -3.85 12.50
N TYR A 111 5.09 -2.61 12.04
CA TYR A 111 5.28 -1.41 12.86
C TYR A 111 4.21 -0.37 12.53
N ASN A 112 3.79 0.36 13.57
CA ASN A 112 2.84 1.47 13.45
C ASN A 112 3.59 2.79 13.30
N LEU A 113 3.27 3.56 12.26
CA LEU A 113 3.88 4.83 11.93
C LEU A 113 2.81 5.86 11.59
N TYR A 114 3.24 7.08 11.28
CA TYR A 114 2.38 8.13 10.80
C TYR A 114 2.77 8.57 9.41
N PHE A 115 1.76 8.76 8.56
CA PHE A 115 1.87 9.37 7.25
C PHE A 115 1.39 10.82 7.32
N LYS A 116 2.17 11.76 6.81
CA LYS A 116 1.82 13.19 6.84
C LYS A 116 2.24 13.90 5.57
N LYS A 117 1.53 14.98 5.21
CA LYS A 117 2.02 15.94 4.21
C LYS A 117 3.15 16.76 4.85
N SER A 118 4.23 16.98 4.12
CA SER A 118 5.30 17.88 4.56
C SER A 118 4.81 19.33 4.53
N SER A 119 5.29 20.16 5.45
CA SER A 119 4.91 21.57 5.54
C SER A 119 5.78 22.49 4.67
N MET A 120 6.98 22.03 4.28
CA MET A 120 7.96 22.85 3.56
C MET A 120 7.97 22.59 2.06
N ASP A 121 7.63 21.38 1.65
CA ASP A 121 7.66 20.93 0.26
C ASP A 121 6.34 20.20 -0.06
N ASP A 122 5.95 20.16 -1.34
CA ASP A 122 4.86 19.30 -1.82
C ASP A 122 5.29 17.83 -1.90
N CYS A 123 5.70 17.29 -0.74
CA CYS A 123 6.05 15.89 -0.55
C CYS A 123 5.31 15.32 0.67
N PHE A 124 5.39 14.01 0.82
CA PHE A 124 4.81 13.31 1.96
C PHE A 124 5.91 12.62 2.75
N MET A 125 5.65 12.38 4.03
CA MET A 125 6.61 11.81 4.94
C MET A 125 6.00 10.71 5.79
N ILE A 126 6.72 9.61 5.92
CA ILE A 126 6.50 8.60 6.95
C ILE A 126 7.38 8.96 8.15
N SER A 127 6.78 9.27 9.29
CA SER A 127 7.48 9.86 10.44
C SER A 127 7.27 9.12 11.77
N THR A 128 7.75 9.74 12.85
CA THR A 128 7.62 9.35 14.26
C THR A 128 8.51 8.18 14.67
N PHE A 129 8.29 7.00 14.09
CA PHE A 129 9.05 5.79 14.45
C PHE A 129 9.88 5.20 13.32
N TRP A 130 9.89 5.84 12.15
CA TRP A 130 10.70 5.43 10.99
C TRP A 130 12.17 5.21 11.36
N ASN A 131 12.78 6.19 12.03
CA ASN A 131 14.19 6.12 12.38
C ASN A 131 14.49 4.97 13.37
N ARG A 132 13.69 4.82 14.44
CA ARG A 132 13.85 3.72 15.41
C ARG A 132 13.58 2.34 14.80
N ASP A 133 12.44 2.19 14.14
CA ASP A 133 11.90 0.89 13.76
C ASP A 133 12.37 0.40 12.40
N PHE A 134 12.93 1.27 11.56
CA PHE A 134 13.50 0.89 10.28
C PHE A 134 14.96 1.28 10.17
N VAL A 135 15.33 2.54 10.37
CA VAL A 135 16.72 2.98 10.15
C VAL A 135 17.69 2.26 11.10
N TYR A 136 17.52 2.39 12.41
CA TYR A 136 18.41 1.73 13.38
C TYR A 136 18.29 0.21 13.34
N ARG A 137 17.06 -0.32 13.34
CA ARG A 137 16.85 -1.77 13.37
C ARG A 137 17.42 -2.48 12.12
N ARG A 138 17.27 -1.88 10.94
CA ARG A 138 17.72 -2.47 9.66
C ARG A 138 19.10 -2.00 9.23
N ASP A 139 19.78 -1.19 10.04
CA ASP A 139 21.04 -0.53 9.69
C ASP A 139 20.93 0.15 8.31
N LEU A 140 19.88 0.94 8.08
CA LEU A 140 19.69 1.65 6.82
C LEU A 140 20.66 2.82 6.73
N LYS A 141 21.31 2.95 5.57
CA LYS A 141 22.29 4.00 5.30
C LYS A 141 21.86 4.84 4.11
N GLU A 142 22.38 6.05 4.05
CA GLU A 142 22.29 6.86 2.84
C GLU A 142 22.86 6.08 1.65
N GLY A 143 22.14 6.09 0.54
CA GLY A 143 22.46 5.31 -0.66
C GLY A 143 21.85 3.90 -0.70
N ASP A 144 21.29 3.38 0.39
CA ASP A 144 20.51 2.13 0.34
C ASP A 144 19.26 2.34 -0.55
N MET A 145 18.92 1.34 -1.36
CA MET A 145 17.69 1.33 -2.13
C MET A 145 16.66 0.46 -1.42
N ILE A 146 15.51 1.06 -1.14
CA ILE A 146 14.35 0.38 -0.59
C ILE A 146 13.26 0.22 -1.65
N GLY A 147 12.43 -0.80 -1.44
CA GLY A 147 11.24 -1.09 -2.22
C GLY A 147 10.02 -1.02 -1.32
N MET A 148 8.97 -0.39 -1.80
CA MET A 148 7.68 -0.33 -1.14
C MET A 148 6.52 -0.50 -2.11
N TYR A 149 5.41 -1.03 -1.61
CA TYR A 149 4.11 -0.98 -2.28
C TYR A 149 3.01 -0.94 -1.23
N TRP A 150 1.83 -0.46 -1.61
CA TRP A 150 0.66 -0.52 -0.74
C TRP A 150 -0.08 -1.84 -0.96
N HIS A 151 -0.30 -2.62 0.10
CA HIS A 151 -1.10 -3.83 0.02
C HIS A 151 -2.57 -3.53 0.35
N PRO A 152 -3.50 -3.57 -0.62
CA PRO A 152 -4.88 -3.09 -0.40
C PRO A 152 -5.67 -3.93 0.59
N GLN A 153 -5.43 -5.24 0.64
CA GLN A 153 -6.19 -6.17 1.48
C GLN A 153 -5.86 -6.02 2.97
N SER A 154 -4.57 -5.80 3.31
CA SER A 154 -4.15 -5.56 4.68
C SER A 154 -4.13 -4.08 5.06
N SER A 155 -4.41 -3.17 4.11
CA SER A 155 -4.32 -1.72 4.30
C SER A 155 -3.01 -1.30 4.95
N SER A 156 -1.88 -1.83 4.45
CA SER A 156 -0.55 -1.58 4.99
C SER A 156 0.49 -1.41 3.89
N PHE A 157 1.58 -0.71 4.20
CA PHE A 157 2.76 -0.71 3.34
C PHE A 157 3.52 -2.01 3.50
N CYS A 158 4.00 -2.53 2.38
CA CYS A 158 5.01 -3.57 2.35
C CYS A 158 6.37 -2.94 2.07
N PHE A 159 7.40 -3.40 2.78
CA PHE A 159 8.75 -2.83 2.74
C PHE A 159 9.80 -3.94 2.58
N SER A 160 10.84 -3.66 1.80
CA SER A 160 12.06 -4.47 1.69
C SER A 160 13.27 -3.61 1.34
N VAL A 161 14.46 -4.08 1.70
CA VAL A 161 15.72 -3.47 1.24
C VAL A 161 16.19 -4.17 -0.03
N LEU A 162 16.19 -3.45 -1.15
CA LEU A 162 16.49 -4.01 -2.48
C LEU A 162 17.99 -4.04 -2.78
N LYS A 163 18.71 -3.01 -2.35
CA LYS A 163 20.15 -2.88 -2.57
C LYS A 163 20.78 -2.10 -1.43
N ARG A 164 21.93 -2.57 -0.95
CA ARG A 164 22.74 -1.82 0.01
C ARG A 164 23.67 -0.85 -0.71
N ALA A 165 23.92 0.31 -0.09
CA ALA A 165 24.94 1.25 -0.50
C ALA A 165 26.28 0.52 -0.61
N CYS A 166 27.02 0.78 -1.68
CA CYS A 166 28.37 0.25 -1.81
C CYS A 166 29.25 1.01 -0.81
N VAL A 167 29.85 0.31 0.14
CA VAL A 167 30.90 0.91 0.98
C VAL A 167 32.17 0.90 0.13
N ALA A 168 32.59 2.06 -0.37
CA ALA A 168 33.97 2.20 -0.80
C ALA A 168 34.82 2.02 0.45
N GLU A 169 35.48 0.87 0.60
CA GLU A 169 36.50 0.70 1.61
C GLU A 169 37.53 1.81 1.38
N CYS A 170 37.65 2.74 2.35
CA CYS A 170 38.74 3.70 2.34
C CYS A 170 40.05 2.91 2.26
N GLU A 171 40.74 3.02 1.12
CA GLU A 171 42.14 2.66 0.98
C GLU A 171 42.90 3.29 2.16
N LYS A 172 43.35 2.45 3.09
CA LYS A 172 44.19 2.90 4.19
C LYS A 172 45.54 3.29 3.59
N PRO A 173 46.01 4.55 3.73
CA PRO A 173 47.40 4.83 3.41
C PRO A 173 48.29 4.10 4.44
N PHE A 174 49.33 3.46 3.92
CA PHE A 174 50.40 2.80 4.67
C PHE A 174 51.13 3.75 5.62
#